data_AF-A0A151J050-F1
#
_entry.id   AF-A0A151J050-F1
#
_cell.length_a   1.000
_cell.length_b   1.000
_cell.length_c   1.000
_cell.angle_alpha   90.00
_cell.angle_beta   90.00
_cell.angle_gamma   90.00
#
_symmetry.space_group_name_H-M   'P 1'
#
loop_
_entity.id
_entity.type
_entity.pdbx_description
1 polymer ?
#
loop_
_entity_poly.entity_id
_entity_poly.type
_entity_poly.pdbx_seq_one_letter_code
_entity_poly.pdbx_strand_id
1 'polypeptide(L)'
;MAVQSRPGLYDHRIPVKERTHLKKQSLWNEILNIVGGTFKRKDVENVQKRWKQLCDCYIKSKRKIKEYLPSGSAVRSTKNAKSTFRLYEQMKFLDDVLDKSV
;
A
#
# COMPACT_ATOMS: atom_id res chain seq x y z
N MET A 1 -2.30 -9.63 2.58
CA MET A 1 -1.38 -8.90 3.52
C MET A 1 -2.15 -8.50 4.78
N ALA A 2 -1.56 -8.50 5.98
CA ALA A 2 -2.27 -8.18 7.24
C ALA A 2 -2.96 -6.79 7.25
N VAL A 3 -2.40 -5.83 6.52
CA VAL A 3 -2.97 -4.49 6.34
C VAL A 3 -4.16 -4.50 5.36
N GLN A 4 -4.12 -5.32 4.30
CA GLN A 4 -5.16 -5.41 3.27
C GLN A 4 -6.53 -5.78 3.87
N SER A 5 -6.56 -6.67 4.86
CA SER A 5 -7.77 -7.08 5.56
C SER A 5 -8.37 -6.00 6.47
N ARG A 6 -7.71 -4.86 6.63
CA ARG A 6 -8.09 -3.77 7.54
C ARG A 6 -8.25 -2.45 6.77
N PRO A 7 -9.37 -2.27 6.06
CA PRO A 7 -9.57 -1.09 5.22
C PRO A 7 -9.61 0.21 6.04
N GLY A 8 -9.92 0.18 7.34
CA GLY A 8 -9.87 1.36 8.24
C GLY A 8 -8.51 2.10 8.30
N LEU A 9 -7.43 1.48 7.81
CA LEU A 9 -6.08 2.05 7.80
C LEU A 9 -5.73 2.78 6.50
N TYR A 10 -6.37 2.44 5.39
CA TYR A 10 -6.01 2.94 4.07
C TYR A 10 -7.20 3.40 3.24
N ASP A 11 -8.40 2.86 3.50
CA ASP A 11 -9.61 3.17 2.75
C ASP A 11 -10.24 4.50 3.21
N HIS A 12 -10.05 5.47 2.33
CA HIS A 12 -10.97 6.53 1.92
C HIS A 12 -12.41 6.59 2.42
N ARG A 13 -13.14 5.54 2.06
CA ARG A 13 -14.60 5.54 1.91
C ARG A 13 -15.32 5.15 3.18
N ILE A 14 -14.55 4.68 4.16
CA ILE A 14 -15.08 4.27 5.45
C ILE A 14 -15.64 5.49 6.18
N PRO A 15 -16.81 5.36 6.84
CA PRO A 15 -17.40 6.43 7.60
C PRO A 15 -16.44 7.04 8.63
N VAL A 16 -16.52 8.34 8.88
CA VAL A 16 -15.64 9.06 9.83
C VAL A 16 -15.70 8.44 11.23
N LYS A 17 -16.85 7.88 11.63
CA LYS A 17 -17.06 7.14 12.89
C LYS A 17 -16.18 5.89 13.04
N GLU A 18 -15.66 5.36 11.95
CA GLU A 18 -14.76 4.21 11.90
C GLU A 18 -13.29 4.61 11.71
N ARG A 19 -13.01 5.90 11.47
CA ARG A 19 -11.68 6.46 11.23
C ARG A 19 -11.09 7.17 12.44
N THR A 20 -11.70 7.02 13.60
CA THR A 20 -11.24 7.62 14.85
C THR A 20 -9.82 7.16 15.18
N HIS A 21 -9.06 8.01 15.88
CA HIS A 21 -7.68 7.71 16.27
C HIS A 21 -7.58 6.39 17.05
N LEU A 22 -8.50 6.17 17.99
CA LEU A 22 -8.58 4.94 18.79
C LEU A 22 -8.76 3.68 17.94
N LYS A 23 -9.65 3.70 16.95
CA LYS A 23 -9.87 2.55 16.05
C LYS A 23 -8.65 2.28 15.19
N LYS A 24 -8.02 3.32 14.63
CA LYS A 24 -6.77 3.18 13.88
C LYS A 24 -5.66 2.58 14.74
N GLN A 25 -5.51 3.04 15.98
CA GLN A 25 -4.51 2.51 16.91
C GLN A 25 -4.75 1.03 17.24
N SER A 26 -6.01 0.64 17.47
CA SER A 26 -6.40 -0.76 17.68
C SER A 26 -6.05 -1.63 16.47
N LEU A 27 -6.39 -1.20 15.25
CA LEU A 27 -6.05 -1.91 14.01
C LEU A 27 -4.53 -2.06 13.83
N TRP A 28 -3.76 -1.03 14.16
CA TRP A 28 -2.29 -1.10 14.12
C TRP A 28 -1.72 -2.06 15.16
N ASN A 29 -2.29 -2.11 16.37
CA ASN A 29 -1.91 -3.06 17.41
C ASN A 29 -2.20 -4.51 16.98
N GLU A 30 -3.31 -4.77 16.30
CA GLU A 30 -3.59 -6.10 15.75
C GLU A 30 -2.59 -6.51 14.68
N ILE A 31 -2.24 -5.60 13.76
CA ILE A 31 -1.20 -5.86 12.76
C ILE A 31 0.13 -6.10 13.44
N LEU A 32 0.47 -5.32 14.47
CA LEU A 32 1.67 -5.54 15.26
C LEU A 32 1.64 -6.90 15.95
N ASN A 33 0.50 -7.42 16.40
CA ASN A 33 0.44 -8.77 16.97
C ASN A 33 0.65 -9.86 15.91
N ILE A 34 0.10 -9.69 14.71
CA ILE A 34 0.28 -10.61 13.58
C ILE A 34 1.74 -10.60 13.08
N VAL A 35 2.34 -9.42 13.01
CA VAL A 35 3.65 -9.17 12.42
C VAL A 35 4.77 -9.26 13.47
N GLY A 36 4.47 -8.95 14.73
CA GLY A 36 5.39 -8.87 15.86
C GLY A 36 5.96 -10.21 16.32
N GLY A 37 5.46 -11.34 15.82
CA GLY A 37 6.20 -12.61 15.88
C GLY A 37 7.55 -12.55 15.14
N THR A 38 7.69 -11.63 14.18
CA THR A 38 8.91 -11.42 13.38
C THR A 38 9.79 -10.28 13.90
N PHE A 39 9.23 -9.34 14.67
CA PHE A 39 9.96 -8.16 15.17
C PHE A 39 10.30 -8.33 16.66
N LYS A 40 11.60 -8.40 16.99
CA LYS A 40 12.10 -8.50 18.38
C LYS A 40 11.65 -7.34 19.31
N ARG A 41 11.16 -6.23 18.74
CA ARG A 41 10.55 -5.12 19.48
C ARG A 41 9.13 -4.91 18.96
N LYS A 42 8.14 -5.11 19.82
CA LYS A 42 6.73 -4.80 19.53
C LYS A 42 6.54 -3.28 19.53
N ASP A 43 6.81 -2.65 18.40
CA ASP A 43 6.67 -1.21 18.23
C ASP A 43 5.75 -0.89 17.04
N VAL A 44 4.62 -0.27 17.36
CA VAL A 44 3.62 0.18 16.38
C VAL A 44 4.22 1.17 15.40
N GLU A 45 5.11 2.04 15.86
CA GLU A 45 5.71 3.09 15.04
C GLU A 45 6.56 2.51 13.91
N ASN A 46 7.31 1.44 14.20
CA ASN A 46 8.10 0.73 13.20
C ASN A 46 7.23 0.05 12.14
N VAL A 47 6.10 -0.54 12.55
CA VAL A 47 5.14 -1.15 11.62
C VAL A 47 4.51 -0.08 10.72
N GLN A 48 4.14 1.08 11.28
CA GLN A 48 3.63 2.21 10.52
C GLN A 48 4.67 2.78 9.54
N LYS A 49 5.92 2.98 9.98
CA LYS A 49 7.03 3.42 9.13
C LYS A 49 7.26 2.44 7.98
N ARG A 50 7.24 1.13 8.26
CA ARG A 50 7.40 0.10 7.24
C ARG A 50 6.24 0.11 6.24
N TRP A 51 5.01 0.24 6.71
CA TRP A 51 3.85 0.38 5.84
C TRP A 51 3.96 1.60 4.93
N LYS A 52 4.35 2.77 5.48
CA LYS A 52 4.57 3.99 4.70
C LYS A 52 5.62 3.78 3.62
N GLN A 53 6.76 3.19 3.95
CA GLN A 53 7.81 2.85 2.97
C GLN A 53 7.28 1.96 1.84
N LEU A 54 6.46 0.95 2.18
CA LEU A 54 5.84 0.07 1.18
C LEU A 54 4.90 0.85 0.25
N CYS A 55 4.05 1.73 0.80
CA CYS A 55 3.17 2.59 0.01
C CYS A 55 3.97 3.51 -0.91
N ASP A 56 5.04 4.12 -0.41
CA ASP A 56 5.91 5.00 -1.20
C ASP A 56 6.60 4.22 -2.33
N CYS A 57 7.11 3.01 -2.06
CA CYS A 57 7.66 2.11 -3.08
C CYS A 57 6.63 1.71 -4.13
N TYR A 58 5.39 1.44 -3.70
CA TYR A 58 4.28 1.12 -4.59
C TYR A 58 3.93 2.30 -5.50
N ILE A 59 3.75 3.51 -4.94
CA ILE A 59 3.43 4.72 -5.71
C ILE A 59 4.55 5.04 -6.70
N LYS A 60 5.82 4.94 -6.29
CA LYS A 60 6.97 5.11 -7.21
C LYS A 60 6.94 4.10 -8.34
N SER A 61 6.66 2.84 -8.03
CA SER A 61 6.55 1.78 -9.04
C SER A 61 5.38 2.00 -10.00
N LYS A 62 4.21 2.39 -9.47
CA LYS A 62 3.01 2.72 -10.25
C LYS A 62 3.27 3.91 -11.17
N ARG A 63 3.93 4.95 -10.67
CA ARG A 63 4.36 6.11 -11.49
C ARG A 63 5.29 5.68 -12.60
N LYS A 64 6.33 4.88 -12.33
CA LYS A 64 7.23 4.37 -13.38
C LYS A 64 6.48 3.57 -14.45
N ILE A 65 5.51 2.75 -14.06
CA ILE A 65 4.69 1.99 -15.01
C ILE A 65 3.77 2.91 -15.83
N LYS A 66 3.14 3.91 -15.19
CA LYS A 66 2.24 4.87 -15.86
C LYS A 66 2.98 5.89 -16.74
N GLU A 67 4.15 6.35 -16.30
CA GLU A 67 5.06 7.24 -17.03
C GLU A 67 5.74 6.50 -18.19
N TYR A 68 5.91 5.18 -18.07
CA TYR A 68 6.20 4.28 -19.18
C TYR A 68 4.97 4.02 -20.08
N LEU A 69 4.05 4.99 -20.23
CA LEU A 69 3.16 5.01 -21.40
C LEU A 69 3.94 5.68 -22.55
N PRO A 70 4.39 4.92 -23.57
CA PRO A 70 5.24 5.47 -24.61
C PRO A 70 4.39 6.22 -25.64
N SER A 71 4.56 7.54 -25.73
CA SER A 71 4.10 8.33 -26.86
C SER A 71 5.20 8.38 -27.92
N GLY A 72 5.24 7.37 -28.81
CA GLY A 72 6.24 7.32 -29.89
C GLY A 72 6.21 6.01 -30.68
N SER A 73 6.14 6.10 -32.01
CA SER A 73 5.93 5.01 -32.98
C SER A 73 7.11 4.03 -33.17
N ALA A 74 8.21 4.16 -32.42
CA ALA A 74 9.46 3.45 -32.73
C ALA A 74 10.00 2.51 -31.63
N VAL A 75 9.23 2.20 -30.57
CA VAL A 75 9.75 1.36 -29.49
C VAL A 75 8.99 0.05 -29.40
N ARG A 76 9.73 -1.06 -29.56
CA ARG A 76 9.26 -2.42 -29.36
C ARG A 76 8.46 -2.49 -28.06
N SER A 77 7.17 -2.73 -28.20
CA SER A 77 6.19 -3.01 -27.15
C SER A 77 6.79 -3.89 -26.04
N THR A 78 7.28 -3.29 -24.95
CA THR A 78 7.38 -4.04 -23.69
C THR A 78 5.99 -4.01 -23.07
N LYS A 79 5.09 -4.85 -23.59
CA LYS A 79 3.72 -5.07 -23.08
C LYS A 79 3.67 -5.56 -21.62
N ASN A 80 4.79 -5.51 -20.90
CA ASN A 80 5.03 -6.12 -19.60
C ASN A 80 6.13 -5.36 -18.84
N ALA A 81 6.00 -4.05 -18.63
CA ALA A 81 6.81 -3.36 -17.62
C ALA A 81 6.38 -3.87 -16.22
N LYS A 82 6.75 -5.10 -15.89
CA LYS A 82 6.50 -5.71 -14.59
C LYS A 82 7.27 -4.90 -13.56
N SER A 83 6.59 -4.45 -12.50
CA SER A 83 7.28 -3.80 -11.40
C SER A 83 8.37 -4.71 -10.85
N THR A 84 9.59 -4.19 -10.68
CA THR A 84 10.66 -4.92 -9.96
C THR A 84 10.36 -5.06 -8.47
N PHE A 85 9.34 -4.36 -7.98
CA PHE A 85 8.88 -4.45 -6.61
C PHE A 85 8.07 -5.75 -6.43
N ARG A 86 8.67 -6.74 -5.75
CA ARG A 86 8.05 -8.06 -5.51
C ARG A 86 6.68 -8.01 -4.84
N LEU A 87 6.40 -6.94 -4.07
CA LEU A 87 5.12 -6.77 -3.37
C LEU A 87 4.11 -5.95 -4.18
N TYR A 88 4.40 -5.60 -5.44
CA TYR A 88 3.55 -4.75 -6.28
C TYR A 88 2.16 -5.35 -6.50
N GLU A 89 2.08 -6.62 -6.89
CA GLU A 89 0.80 -7.32 -7.07
C GLU A 89 0.00 -7.41 -5.76
N GLN A 90 0.69 -7.60 -4.64
CA GLN A 90 0.07 -7.66 -3.32
C GLN A 90 -0.42 -6.30 -2.81
N MET A 91 0.09 -5.19 -3.38
CA MET A 91 -0.33 -3.82 -3.07
C MET A 91 -1.29 -3.24 -4.11
N LYS A 92 -1.63 -3.99 -5.16
CA LYS A 92 -2.52 -3.57 -6.24
C LYS A 92 -3.92 -3.19 -5.74
N PHE A 93 -4.38 -3.74 -4.62
CA PHE A 93 -5.64 -3.33 -3.97
C PHE A 93 -5.69 -1.84 -3.58
N LEU A 94 -4.53 -1.18 -3.46
CA LEU A 94 -4.47 0.26 -3.22
C LEU A 94 -4.92 1.06 -4.44
N ASP A 95 -4.89 0.49 -5.66
CA ASP A 95 -5.40 1.17 -6.85
C ASP A 95 -6.87 1.49 -6.70
N ASP A 96 -7.67 0.55 -6.20
CA ASP A 96 -9.12 0.75 -6.02
C ASP A 96 -9.43 1.92 -5.09
N VAL A 97 -8.55 2.22 -4.12
CA VAL A 97 -8.71 3.32 -3.17
C VAL A 97 -8.14 4.62 -3.73
N LEU A 98 -6.95 4.57 -4.34
CA LEU A 98 -6.24 5.73 -4.88
C LEU A 98 -6.94 6.34 -6.10
N ASP A 99 -7.51 5.52 -6.99
CA ASP A 99 -8.06 6.00 -8.28
C ASP A 99 -9.40 6.75 -8.14
N LYS A 100 -10.17 6.50 -7.07
CA LYS A 100 -11.41 7.26 -6.81
C LYS A 100 -11.24 8.38 -5.78
N SER A 101 -10.06 8.99 -5.75
CA SER A 101 -9.82 10.21 -4.94
C SER A 101 -10.10 11.48 -5.76
N VAL A 102 -10.84 11.36 -6.86
CA VAL A 102 -11.33 12.44 -7.72
C VAL A 102 -12.68 12.92 -7.22
#